data_AF-A0A7C5NMS7-F1
#
_entry.id   AF-A0A7C5NMS7-F1
#
_cell.length_a   1.000
_cell.length_b   1.000
_cell.length_c   1.000
_cell.angle_alpha   90.00
_cell.angle_beta   90.00
_cell.angle_gamma   90.00
#
_symmetry.space_group_name_H-M   'P 1'
#
loop_
_entity.id
_entity.type
_entity.pdbx_description
1 polymer ?
#
loop_
_entity_poly.entity_id
_entity_poly.type
_entity_poly.pdbx_seq_one_letter_code
_entity_poly.pdbx_strand_id
1 'polypeptide(L)'
;METYQYLIAVGGGFLAGILNAIAGFGSVVTLSIMIEFMGMPANLANGTNRINMFTQTSMSSLAYFRQGKLNFSKCKLAVILSFVGAMFGVILALNISNEAFKEVFRYLLIVMFLAVLVNPKRWIHETDPDFKMSRWISVPLFLLLGFYGGFIQMGMGLFTLIVLVLIAKFNLVEANAIKVFIIALY
;
A
#
# COMPACT_ATOMS: atom_id res chain seq x y z
N MET A 1 23.96 -10.80 -13.21
CA MET A 1 22.78 -11.47 -12.64
C MET A 1 22.67 -12.83 -13.28
N GLU A 2 22.34 -13.83 -12.46
CA GLU A 2 22.16 -15.22 -12.89
C GLU A 2 20.77 -15.40 -13.52
N THR A 3 20.61 -16.35 -14.45
CA THR A 3 19.34 -16.58 -15.17
C THR A 3 18.15 -16.82 -14.23
N TYR A 4 18.37 -17.47 -13.08
CA TYR A 4 17.31 -17.71 -12.10
C TYR A 4 16.77 -16.43 -11.47
N GLN A 5 17.58 -15.37 -11.34
CA GLN A 5 17.15 -14.10 -10.76
C GLN A 5 16.11 -13.41 -11.66
N TYR A 6 16.27 -13.52 -12.98
CA TYR A 6 15.27 -13.02 -13.94
C TYR A 6 13.96 -13.78 -13.86
N LEU A 7 14.02 -15.12 -13.73
CA LEU A 7 12.81 -15.95 -13.58
C LEU A 7 12.05 -15.60 -12.29
N ILE A 8 12.77 -15.44 -11.17
CA ILE A 8 12.18 -15.02 -9.89
C ILE A 8 11.58 -13.62 -10.01
N ALA A 9 12.28 -12.67 -10.64
CA ALA A 9 11.77 -11.30 -10.79
C ALA A 9 10.49 -11.25 -11.64
N VAL A 10 10.46 -11.97 -12.77
CA VAL A 10 9.28 -12.00 -13.65
C VAL A 10 8.11 -12.72 -12.98
N GLY A 11 8.33 -13.94 -12.47
CA GLY A 11 7.27 -14.73 -11.82
C GLY A 11 6.77 -14.07 -10.54
N GLY A 12 7.71 -13.60 -9.71
CA GLY A 12 7.41 -12.90 -8.47
C GLY A 12 6.75 -11.54 -8.69
N GLY A 13 7.12 -10.80 -9.74
CA GLY A 13 6.45 -9.57 -10.14
C GLY A 13 4.98 -9.79 -10.55
N PHE A 14 4.71 -10.84 -11.33
CA PHE A 14 3.34 -11.22 -11.67
C PHE A 14 2.52 -11.61 -10.43
N LEU A 15 3.11 -12.42 -9.55
CA LEU A 15 2.48 -12.87 -8.31
C LEU A 15 2.22 -11.71 -7.34
N ALA A 16 3.18 -10.79 -7.22
CA ALA A 16 3.02 -9.53 -6.51
C ALA A 16 1.87 -8.70 -7.08
N GLY A 17 1.72 -8.71 -8.40
CA GLY A 17 0.62 -8.08 -9.11
C GLY A 17 -0.74 -8.58 -8.60
N ILE A 18 -0.94 -9.89 -8.62
CA ILE A 18 -2.16 -10.56 -8.13
C ILE A 18 -2.38 -10.25 -6.65
N LEU A 19 -1.35 -10.38 -5.82
CA LEU A 19 -1.46 -10.15 -4.38
C LEU A 19 -1.79 -8.70 -4.04
N ASN A 20 -1.30 -7.72 -4.81
CA ASN A 20 -1.69 -6.33 -4.62
C ASN A 20 -3.17 -6.11 -4.96
N ALA A 21 -3.66 -6.75 -6.03
CA ALA A 21 -5.06 -6.64 -6.44
C ALA A 21 -6.02 -7.20 -5.37
N ILE A 22 -5.66 -8.32 -4.74
CA ILE A 22 -6.52 -9.01 -3.75
C ILE A 22 -6.40 -8.39 -2.36
N ALA A 23 -5.17 -8.28 -1.83
CA ALA A 23 -4.94 -8.04 -0.41
C ALA A 23 -3.86 -6.99 -0.10
N GLY A 24 -3.26 -6.38 -1.13
CA GLY A 24 -2.35 -5.24 -0.96
C GLY A 24 -0.91 -5.58 -0.56
N PHE A 25 -0.46 -6.83 -0.76
CA PHE A 25 0.89 -7.30 -0.40
C PHE A 25 1.93 -7.16 -1.53
N GLY A 26 1.56 -6.67 -2.71
CA GLY A 26 2.47 -6.73 -3.87
C GLY A 26 3.83 -6.10 -3.62
N SER A 27 3.87 -4.92 -2.96
CA SER A 27 5.14 -4.25 -2.66
C SER A 27 6.01 -5.01 -1.65
N VAL A 28 5.41 -5.83 -0.77
CA VAL A 28 6.18 -6.71 0.13
C VAL A 28 6.97 -7.71 -0.69
N VAL A 29 6.31 -8.34 -1.66
CA VAL A 29 6.91 -9.36 -2.53
C VAL A 29 7.98 -8.75 -3.44
N THR A 30 7.67 -7.67 -4.14
CA THR A 30 8.63 -7.04 -5.06
C THR A 30 9.85 -6.48 -4.34
N LEU A 31 9.67 -5.80 -3.20
CA LEU A 31 10.81 -5.28 -2.44
C LEU A 31 11.66 -6.40 -1.83
N SER A 32 11.05 -7.48 -1.35
CA SER A 32 11.80 -8.64 -0.84
C SER A 32 12.64 -9.28 -1.94
N ILE A 33 12.10 -9.43 -3.15
CA ILE A 33 12.86 -9.94 -4.31
C ILE A 33 14.03 -9.00 -4.62
N MET A 34 13.78 -7.70 -4.72
CA MET A 34 14.82 -6.73 -5.08
C MET A 34 15.92 -6.63 -4.03
N ILE A 35 15.58 -6.56 -2.74
CA ILE A 35 16.55 -6.35 -1.67
C ILE A 35 17.26 -7.66 -1.30
N GLU A 36 16.51 -8.74 -1.06
CA GLU A 36 17.08 -9.98 -0.51
C GLU A 36 17.63 -10.91 -1.58
N PHE A 37 16.97 -11.02 -2.74
CA PHE A 37 17.38 -11.96 -3.80
C PHE A 37 18.26 -11.32 -4.88
N MET A 38 18.01 -10.06 -5.21
CA MET A 38 18.79 -9.33 -6.22
C MET A 38 19.90 -8.48 -5.58
N GLY A 39 19.93 -8.34 -4.25
CA GLY A 39 20.95 -7.60 -3.52
C GLY A 39 20.92 -6.09 -3.79
N MET A 40 19.78 -5.55 -4.23
CA MET A 40 19.68 -4.12 -4.54
C MET A 40 19.80 -3.28 -3.26
N PRO A 41 20.46 -2.11 -3.33
CA PRO A 41 20.35 -1.10 -2.29
C PRO A 41 18.87 -0.80 -1.98
N ALA A 42 18.49 -0.70 -0.71
CA ALA A 42 17.08 -0.65 -0.31
C ALA A 42 16.37 0.62 -0.79
N ASN A 43 17.08 1.75 -0.79
CA ASN A 43 16.63 3.01 -1.39
C ASN A 43 16.38 2.88 -2.91
N LEU A 44 17.26 2.20 -3.65
CA LEU A 44 17.10 1.96 -5.08
C LEU A 44 15.91 1.03 -5.36
N ALA A 45 15.79 -0.07 -4.60
CA ALA A 45 14.67 -0.99 -4.69
C ALA A 45 13.32 -0.28 -4.39
N ASN A 46 13.29 0.59 -3.38
CA ASN A 46 12.12 1.40 -3.06
C ASN A 46 11.75 2.33 -4.21
N GLY A 47 12.72 3.06 -4.77
CA GLY A 47 12.52 3.93 -5.93
C GLY A 47 12.00 3.15 -7.15
N THR A 48 12.59 2.00 -7.48
CA THR A 48 12.11 1.13 -8.55
C THR A 48 10.69 0.63 -8.29
N ASN A 49 10.37 0.25 -7.05
CA ASN A 49 9.04 -0.23 -6.70
C ASN A 49 7.95 0.84 -6.86
N ARG A 50 8.27 2.13 -6.73
CA ARG A 50 7.30 3.22 -6.95
C ARG A 50 6.75 3.23 -8.37
N ILE A 51 7.58 2.97 -9.38
CA ILE A 51 7.14 2.90 -10.78
C ILE A 51 6.17 1.72 -10.97
N ASN A 52 6.50 0.57 -10.38
CA ASN A 52 5.64 -0.61 -10.40
C ASN A 52 4.29 -0.34 -9.71
N MET A 53 4.31 0.25 -8.52
CA MET A 53 3.08 0.58 -7.79
C MET A 53 2.25 1.60 -8.57
N PHE A 54 2.84 2.68 -9.06
CA PHE A 54 2.14 3.72 -9.83
C PHE A 54 1.45 3.15 -11.06
N THR A 55 2.16 2.37 -11.88
CA THR A 55 1.58 1.77 -13.10
C THR A 55 0.45 0.80 -12.76
N GLN A 56 0.66 -0.07 -11.77
CA GLN A 56 -0.34 -1.05 -11.37
C GLN A 56 -1.60 -0.40 -10.79
N THR A 57 -1.44 0.56 -9.86
CA THR A 57 -2.57 1.19 -9.18
C THR A 57 -3.30 2.17 -10.07
N SER A 58 -2.62 2.85 -10.99
CA SER A 58 -3.28 3.69 -12.01
C SER A 58 -4.20 2.87 -12.91
N MET A 59 -3.72 1.72 -13.42
CA MET A 59 -4.53 0.84 -14.26
C MET A 59 -5.72 0.25 -13.48
N SER A 60 -5.49 -0.18 -12.24
CA SER A 60 -6.55 -0.71 -11.37
C SER A 60 -7.59 0.37 -11.03
N SER A 61 -7.13 1.58 -10.73
CA SER A 61 -7.99 2.72 -10.44
C SER A 61 -8.87 3.09 -11.64
N LEU A 62 -8.29 3.11 -12.84
CA LEU A 62 -9.04 3.33 -14.07
C LEU A 62 -10.11 2.26 -14.29
N ALA A 63 -9.79 0.98 -14.03
CA ALA A 63 -10.75 -0.11 -14.13
C ALA A 63 -11.92 0.06 -13.14
N TYR A 64 -11.64 0.35 -11.87
CA TYR A 64 -12.68 0.60 -10.86
C TYR A 64 -13.53 1.83 -11.19
N PHE A 65 -12.91 2.89 -11.73
CA PHE A 65 -13.63 4.08 -12.19
C PHE A 65 -14.61 3.74 -13.33
N ARG A 66 -14.15 3.01 -14.35
CA ARG A 66 -15.00 2.56 -15.48
C ARG A 66 -16.15 1.64 -15.05
N GLN A 67 -15.98 0.90 -13.96
CA GLN A 67 -17.01 0.03 -13.38
C GLN A 67 -17.96 0.76 -12.42
N GLY A 68 -17.79 2.07 -12.21
CA GLY A 68 -18.61 2.85 -11.27
C GLY A 68 -18.41 2.50 -9.80
N LYS A 69 -17.29 1.83 -9.45
CA LYS A 69 -16.98 1.39 -8.08
C LYS A 69 -16.16 2.40 -7.28
N LEU A 70 -15.61 3.43 -7.93
CA LEU A 70 -14.84 4.49 -7.29
C LEU A 70 -15.71 5.73 -7.08
N ASN A 71 -16.07 6.00 -5.82
CA ASN A 71 -16.81 7.20 -5.43
C ASN A 71 -15.89 8.23 -4.75
N PHE A 72 -15.47 9.24 -5.49
CA PHE A 72 -14.54 10.27 -5.01
C PHE A 72 -15.06 11.06 -3.81
N SER A 73 -16.37 11.28 -3.71
CA SER A 73 -16.97 12.03 -2.60
C SER A 73 -16.79 11.31 -1.27
N LYS A 74 -16.79 9.97 -1.26
CA LYS A 74 -16.58 9.16 -0.06
C LYS A 74 -15.12 9.14 0.42
N CYS A 75 -14.15 9.36 -0.48
CA CYS A 75 -12.72 9.22 -0.16
C CYS A 75 -11.91 10.51 -0.22
N LYS A 76 -12.51 11.67 -0.53
CA LYS A 76 -11.80 12.95 -0.69
C LYS A 76 -10.89 13.30 0.49
N LEU A 77 -11.36 13.13 1.72
CA LEU A 77 -10.57 13.43 2.92
C LEU A 77 -9.36 12.49 3.03
N ALA A 78 -9.57 11.18 2.83
CA ALA A 78 -8.51 10.18 2.87
C ALA A 78 -7.43 10.45 1.81
N VAL A 79 -7.84 10.81 0.60
CA VAL A 79 -6.95 11.15 -0.52
C VAL A 79 -6.09 12.36 -0.18
N ILE A 80 -6.69 13.47 0.22
CA ILE A 80 -5.95 14.72 0.49
C ILE A 80 -4.95 14.51 1.62
N LEU A 81 -5.39 13.91 2.74
CA LEU A 81 -4.53 13.71 3.89
C LEU A 81 -3.41 12.70 3.61
N SER A 82 -3.71 11.61 2.89
CA SER A 82 -2.68 10.64 2.52
C SER A 82 -1.65 11.27 1.58
N PHE A 83 -2.08 12.10 0.63
CA PHE A 83 -1.19 12.81 -0.27
C PHE A 83 -0.27 13.79 0.49
N VAL A 84 -0.85 14.60 1.39
CA VAL A 84 -0.08 15.52 2.25
C VAL A 84 0.91 14.76 3.12
N GLY A 85 0.47 13.68 3.77
CA GLY A 85 1.35 12.81 4.56
C GLY A 85 2.49 12.25 3.72
N ALA A 86 2.19 11.77 2.51
CA ALA A 86 3.16 11.18 1.61
C ALA A 86 4.27 12.17 1.23
N MET A 87 3.96 13.45 1.04
CA MET A 87 4.99 14.47 0.78
C MET A 87 6.04 14.50 1.91
N PHE A 88 5.62 14.48 3.17
CA PHE A 88 6.55 14.42 4.31
C PHE A 88 7.29 13.08 4.38
N GLY A 89 6.62 11.98 4.05
CA GLY A 89 7.22 10.65 3.97
C GLY A 89 8.35 10.56 2.93
N VAL A 90 8.12 11.14 1.74
CA VAL A 90 9.14 11.20 0.68
C VAL A 90 10.36 11.99 1.14
N ILE A 91 10.16 13.13 1.80
CA ILE A 91 11.26 13.93 2.35
C ILE A 91 12.10 13.09 3.31
N LEU A 92 11.47 12.33 4.22
CA LEU A 92 12.20 11.44 5.12
C LEU A 92 12.94 10.33 4.35
N ALA A 93 12.31 9.73 3.34
CA ALA A 93 12.90 8.67 2.53
C ALA A 93 14.19 9.11 1.81
N LEU A 94 14.27 10.38 1.42
CA LEU A 94 15.44 10.96 0.75
C LEU A 94 16.60 11.26 1.70
N ASN A 95 16.33 11.39 3.00
CA ASN A 95 17.32 11.79 4.01
C ASN A 95 17.79 10.62 4.90
N ILE A 96 17.18 9.44 4.80
CA ILE A 96 17.55 8.27 5.61
C ILE A 96 18.68 7.47 4.96
N SER A 97 19.57 6.88 5.78
CA SER A 97 20.59 5.95 5.28
C SER A 97 19.99 4.62 4.84
N ASN A 98 20.71 3.89 3.99
CA ASN A 98 20.27 2.58 3.50
C ASN A 98 20.16 1.55 4.63
N GLU A 99 21.07 1.61 5.60
CA GLU A 99 21.11 0.73 6.77
C GLU A 99 19.88 0.97 7.66
N ALA A 100 19.56 2.24 7.93
CA ALA A 100 18.38 2.59 8.71
C ALA A 100 17.08 2.21 7.97
N PHE A 101 17.02 2.37 6.64
CA PHE A 101 15.89 1.90 5.84
C PHE A 101 15.71 0.37 5.94
N LYS A 102 16.80 -0.41 5.83
CA LYS A 102 16.78 -1.87 5.95
C LYS A 102 16.29 -2.34 7.32
N GLU A 103 16.69 -1.65 8.40
CA GLU A 103 16.20 -1.97 9.74
C GLU A 103 14.69 -1.73 9.84
N VAL A 104 14.19 -0.57 9.41
CA VAL A 104 12.74 -0.29 9.42
C VAL A 104 11.96 -1.30 8.57
N PHE A 105 12.47 -1.62 7.37
CA PHE A 105 11.93 -2.65 6.48
C PHE A 105 11.74 -3.99 7.21
N ARG A 106 12.77 -4.45 7.93
CA ARG A 106 12.75 -5.73 8.66
C ARG A 106 11.68 -5.75 9.75
N TYR A 107 11.59 -4.71 10.58
CA TYR A 107 10.59 -4.65 11.65
C TYR A 107 9.16 -4.58 11.10
N LEU A 108 8.95 -3.84 10.00
CA LEU A 108 7.65 -3.74 9.36
C LEU A 108 7.14 -5.08 8.84
N LEU A 109 8.00 -5.94 8.28
CA LEU A 109 7.60 -7.27 7.86
C LEU A 109 7.00 -8.10 9.00
N ILE A 110 7.60 -8.02 10.19
CA ILE A 110 7.12 -8.73 11.38
C ILE A 110 5.75 -8.18 11.80
N VAL A 111 5.62 -6.86 11.88
CA VAL A 111 4.35 -6.19 12.23
C VAL A 111 3.25 -6.57 11.24
N MET A 112 3.55 -6.55 9.94
CA MET A 112 2.61 -6.95 8.90
C MET A 112 2.19 -8.39 9.03
N PHE A 113 3.14 -9.32 9.21
CA PHE A 113 2.85 -10.73 9.38
C PHE A 113 1.86 -10.96 10.55
N LEU A 114 2.10 -10.32 11.69
CA LEU A 114 1.21 -10.40 12.85
C LEU A 114 -0.17 -9.79 12.56
N ALA A 115 -0.24 -8.65 11.88
CA ALA A 115 -1.51 -8.00 11.55
C ALA A 115 -2.43 -8.88 10.68
N VAL A 116 -1.85 -9.68 9.78
CA VAL A 116 -2.59 -10.57 8.88
C VAL A 116 -3.19 -11.77 9.61
N LEU A 117 -2.54 -12.26 10.66
CA LEU A 117 -3.03 -13.38 11.45
C LEU A 117 -4.27 -13.02 12.28
N VAL A 118 -4.62 -11.73 12.40
CA VAL A 118 -5.74 -11.26 13.21
C VAL A 118 -7.07 -11.41 12.45
N ASN A 119 -7.83 -12.43 12.84
CA ASN A 119 -9.27 -12.65 12.60
C ASN A 119 -9.81 -12.31 11.18
N PRO A 120 -9.70 -13.26 10.23
CA PRO A 120 -10.16 -13.11 8.84
C PRO A 120 -11.63 -12.72 8.67
N LYS A 121 -12.50 -13.11 9.63
CA LYS A 121 -13.95 -12.84 9.55
C LYS A 121 -14.29 -11.35 9.56
N ARG A 122 -13.41 -10.50 10.10
CA ARG A 122 -13.64 -9.05 10.17
C ARG A 122 -13.48 -8.34 8.82
N TRP A 123 -12.95 -9.01 7.80
CA TRP A 123 -12.68 -8.44 6.49
C TRP A 123 -13.85 -8.56 5.52
N ILE A 124 -14.84 -9.39 5.86
CA ILE A 124 -16.00 -9.69 5.01
C ILE A 124 -17.24 -9.12 5.69
N HIS A 125 -17.63 -7.93 5.25
CA HIS A 125 -18.88 -7.29 5.63
C HIS A 125 -19.34 -6.35 4.52
N GLU A 126 -20.63 -6.00 4.55
CA GLU A 126 -21.16 -4.95 3.69
C GLU A 126 -20.73 -3.57 4.19
N THR A 127 -20.77 -2.58 3.30
CA THR A 127 -20.46 -1.20 3.68
C THR A 127 -21.55 -0.70 4.62
N ASP A 128 -21.15 -0.09 5.73
CA ASP A 128 -22.06 0.65 6.60
C ASP A 128 -22.17 2.11 6.10
N PRO A 129 -23.29 2.52 5.48
CA PRO A 129 -23.44 3.86 4.91
C PRO A 129 -23.62 4.96 5.98
N ASP A 130 -24.05 4.59 7.19
CA ASP A 130 -24.33 5.53 8.28
C ASP A 130 -23.10 5.74 9.16
N PHE A 131 -22.14 4.81 9.11
CA PHE A 131 -20.87 4.93 9.81
C PHE A 131 -20.05 6.12 9.29
N LYS A 132 -19.67 7.01 10.21
CA LYS A 132 -18.77 8.13 9.94
C LYS A 132 -17.62 8.08 10.92
N MET A 133 -16.41 7.85 10.41
CA MET A 133 -15.20 7.90 11.22
C MET A 133 -15.02 9.32 11.79
N SER A 134 -14.82 9.42 13.10
CA SER A 134 -14.55 10.70 13.77
C SER A 134 -13.35 11.40 13.16
N ARG A 135 -13.44 12.73 12.95
CA ARG A 135 -12.35 13.53 12.38
C ARG A 135 -11.06 13.46 13.22
N TRP A 136 -11.20 13.32 14.53
CA TRP A 136 -10.08 13.16 15.46
C TRP A 136 -9.30 11.86 15.25
N ILE A 137 -9.93 10.85 14.64
CA ILE A 137 -9.29 9.58 14.29
C ILE A 137 -8.85 9.63 12.82
N SER A 138 -9.74 10.04 11.91
CA SER A 138 -9.47 10.00 10.47
C SER A 138 -8.29 10.87 10.05
N VAL A 139 -8.17 12.06 10.64
CA VAL A 139 -7.14 13.03 10.25
C VAL A 139 -5.73 12.49 10.53
N PRO A 140 -5.36 12.17 11.78
CA PRO A 140 -4.04 11.63 12.06
C PRO A 140 -3.81 10.29 11.36
N LEU A 141 -4.84 9.44 11.27
CA LEU A 141 -4.71 8.11 10.66
C LEU A 141 -4.34 8.18 9.17
N PHE A 142 -5.03 9.00 8.37
CA PHE A 142 -4.71 9.13 6.94
C PHE A 142 -3.42 9.93 6.69
N LEU A 143 -3.09 10.90 7.54
CA LEU A 143 -1.77 11.56 7.47
C LEU A 143 -0.63 10.58 7.73
N LEU A 144 -0.74 9.76 8.78
CA LEU A 144 0.26 8.73 9.11
C LEU A 144 0.34 7.64 8.05
N LEU A 145 -0.81 7.22 7.51
CA LEU A 145 -0.87 6.26 6.41
C LEU A 145 -0.15 6.83 5.18
N GLY A 146 -0.44 8.09 4.82
CA GLY A 146 0.23 8.81 3.75
C GLY A 146 1.74 8.92 3.98
N PHE A 147 2.15 9.38 5.16
CA PHE A 147 3.55 9.48 5.55
C PHE A 147 4.29 8.16 5.39
N TYR A 148 3.70 7.08 5.89
CA TYR A 148 4.24 5.74 5.73
C TYR A 148 4.37 5.32 4.26
N GLY A 149 3.36 5.64 3.44
CA GLY A 149 3.37 5.36 2.00
C GLY A 149 4.38 6.19 1.20
N GLY A 150 4.56 7.46 1.55
CA GLY A 150 5.62 8.29 1.01
C GLY A 150 7.01 7.86 1.46
N PHE A 151 7.13 7.23 2.63
CA PHE A 151 8.40 6.78 3.16
C PHE A 151 8.87 5.45 2.55
N ILE A 152 8.17 4.35 2.85
CA ILE A 152 8.63 2.99 2.53
C ILE A 152 7.78 2.29 1.46
N GLN A 153 6.49 2.62 1.36
CA GLN A 153 5.50 2.04 0.44
C GLN A 153 5.32 0.50 0.44
N MET A 154 6.14 -0.24 1.19
CA MET A 154 5.94 -1.66 1.49
C MET A 154 4.56 -1.86 2.11
N GLY A 155 3.82 -2.88 1.70
CA GLY A 155 2.60 -3.28 2.38
C GLY A 155 1.48 -2.24 2.42
N MET A 156 1.64 -1.13 1.70
CA MET A 156 0.71 0.01 1.78
C MET A 156 -0.71 -0.36 1.43
N GLY A 157 -0.88 -1.27 0.47
CA GLY A 157 -2.18 -1.79 0.13
C GLY A 157 -2.86 -2.44 1.33
N LEU A 158 -2.16 -3.29 2.09
CA LEU A 158 -2.71 -3.93 3.28
C LEU A 158 -3.10 -2.91 4.34
N PHE A 159 -2.20 -2.00 4.72
CA PHE A 159 -2.50 -1.00 5.76
C PHE A 159 -3.67 -0.10 5.38
N THR A 160 -3.75 0.26 4.10
CA THR A 160 -4.88 1.03 3.58
C THR A 160 -6.18 0.23 3.67
N LEU A 161 -6.17 -1.08 3.36
CA LEU A 161 -7.33 -1.94 3.54
C LEU A 161 -7.70 -2.16 5.01
N ILE A 162 -6.74 -2.28 5.92
CA ILE A 162 -7.00 -2.33 7.38
C ILE A 162 -7.79 -1.09 7.79
N VAL A 163 -7.32 0.09 7.39
CA VAL A 163 -7.99 1.35 7.72
C VAL A 163 -9.37 1.43 7.07
N LEU A 164 -9.48 1.13 5.78
CA LEU A 164 -10.75 1.31 5.06
C LEU A 164 -11.81 0.28 5.44
N VAL A 165 -11.43 -0.99 5.60
CA VAL A 165 -12.36 -2.07 5.92
C VAL A 165 -12.65 -2.12 7.42
N LEU A 166 -11.61 -2.30 8.24
CA LEU A 166 -11.80 -2.60 9.66
C LEU A 166 -12.23 -1.37 10.47
N ILE A 167 -11.71 -0.19 10.11
CA ILE A 167 -11.95 1.07 10.84
C ILE A 167 -13.04 1.88 10.15
N ALA A 168 -12.91 2.16 8.84
CA ALA A 168 -13.84 3.01 8.10
C ALA A 168 -15.09 2.28 7.57
N LYS A 169 -15.20 0.96 7.78
CA LYS A 169 -16.38 0.13 7.49
C LYS A 169 -16.81 0.10 6.02
N PHE A 170 -15.87 0.28 5.09
CA PHE A 170 -16.11 -0.03 3.67
C PHE A 170 -16.06 -1.53 3.43
N ASN A 171 -16.92 -2.05 2.55
CA ASN A 171 -16.75 -3.39 2.01
C ASN A 171 -15.43 -3.49 1.23
N LEU A 172 -14.96 -4.71 1.04
CA LEU A 172 -13.65 -4.97 0.45
C LEU A 172 -13.50 -4.42 -0.98
N VAL A 173 -14.58 -4.35 -1.75
CA VAL A 173 -14.56 -3.85 -3.14
C VAL A 173 -14.39 -2.33 -3.17
N GLU A 174 -15.20 -1.60 -2.41
CA GLU A 174 -15.08 -0.14 -2.28
C GLU A 174 -13.73 0.24 -1.68
N ALA A 175 -13.28 -0.48 -0.64
CA ALA A 175 -11.98 -0.27 -0.02
C ALA A 175 -10.82 -0.48 -1.01
N ASN A 176 -10.89 -1.51 -1.85
CA ASN A 176 -9.88 -1.75 -2.89
C ASN A 176 -9.86 -0.65 -3.94
N ALA A 177 -11.03 -0.16 -4.38
CA ALA A 177 -11.12 0.95 -5.33
C ALA A 177 -10.47 2.23 -4.76
N ILE A 178 -10.79 2.58 -3.51
CA ILE A 178 -10.22 3.74 -2.83
C ILE A 178 -8.72 3.56 -2.60
N LYS A 179 -8.28 2.37 -2.17
CA LYS A 179 -6.87 2.02 -1.95
C LYS A 179 -6.02 2.28 -3.18
N VAL A 180 -6.40 1.71 -4.32
CA VAL A 180 -5.60 1.88 -5.55
C VAL A 180 -5.62 3.32 -6.04
N PHE A 181 -6.73 4.04 -5.88
CA PHE A 181 -6.79 5.45 -6.23
C PHE A 181 -5.86 6.31 -5.36
N ILE A 182 -5.88 6.11 -4.04
CA ILE A 182 -4.99 6.84 -3.12
C ILE A 182 -3.52 6.57 -3.46
N ILE A 183 -3.14 5.30 -3.66
CA ILE A 183 -1.74 4.93 -3.93
C ILE A 183 -1.30 5.39 -5.33
N ALA A 184 -2.20 5.53 -6.30
CA ALA A 184 -1.84 6.04 -7.63
C ALA A 184 -1.41 7.52 -7.62
N LEU A 185 -1.69 8.27 -6.54
CA LEU A 185 -1.42 9.70 -6.45
C LEU A 185 -0.06 10.05 -5.82
N TYR A 186 0.68 9.09 -5.24
CA TYR A 186 2.00 9.31 -4.63
C TYR A 186 2.89 8.05 -4.61
#